data_AF-A0A973RYU0-F1
#
_entry.id   AF-A0A973RYU0-F1
#
_cell.length_a   1.000
_cell.length_b   1.000
_cell.length_c   1.000
_cell.angle_alpha   90.00
_cell.angle_beta   90.00
_cell.angle_gamma   90.00
#
_symmetry.space_group_name_H-M   'P 1'
#
loop_
_entity.id
_entity.type
_entity.pdbx_description
1 polymer ?
#
loop_
_entity_poly.entity_id
_entity_poly.type
_entity_poly.pdbx_seq_one_letter_code
_entity_poly.pdbx_strand_id
1 'polypeptide(L)'
;MDDTPAQSAASAAAALRIAESARAAAAKRPRPIPAWYPAANGLLFAAGFVLISLQWVVPTAPWQLTTGFQLAGAVLLVVQCVLAQSIERRPGIIQTVPRFTSGRRLATAYLAPLALAVVLFFAFGPGGLLITIGVSAGLVNWLLLRRERAMTRPE
;
A
#
# COMPACT_ATOMS: atom_id res chain seq x y z
N MET A 1 2.14 22.76 -40.31
CA MET A 1 1.83 22.81 -38.87
C MET A 1 3.20 22.90 -38.25
N ASP A 2 3.68 24.14 -38.19
CA ASP A 2 5.11 24.42 -38.14
C ASP A 2 5.46 24.67 -36.68
N ASP A 3 5.98 23.63 -36.03
CA ASP A 3 6.59 23.77 -34.73
C ASP A 3 7.78 24.72 -34.89
N THR A 4 7.58 25.98 -34.51
CA THR A 4 8.64 26.98 -34.58
C THR A 4 9.83 26.48 -33.73
N PRO A 5 11.08 26.58 -34.23
CA PRO A 5 12.27 26.02 -33.57
C PRO A 5 12.46 26.55 -32.14
N ALA A 6 11.95 27.74 -31.83
CA ALA A 6 11.93 28.31 -30.49
C ALA A 6 11.05 27.51 -29.50
N GLN A 7 9.91 26.99 -29.95
CA GLN A 7 9.01 26.18 -29.13
C GLN A 7 9.59 24.79 -28.84
N SER A 8 10.34 24.22 -29.81
CA SER A 8 11.11 22.98 -29.64
C SER A 8 12.26 23.14 -28.65
N ALA A 9 13.00 24.25 -28.70
CA ALA A 9 14.08 24.52 -27.75
C ALA A 9 13.57 24.73 -26.31
N ALA A 10 12.44 25.42 -26.14
CA ALA A 10 11.82 25.66 -24.84
C ALA A 10 11.31 24.36 -24.18
N SER A 11 10.72 23.45 -24.97
CA SER A 11 10.25 22.15 -24.47
C SER A 11 11.42 21.24 -24.09
N ALA A 12 12.51 21.23 -24.88
CA ALA A 12 13.73 20.49 -24.56
C ALA A 12 14.36 20.98 -23.24
N ALA A 13 14.45 22.29 -23.03
CA ALA A 13 14.97 22.87 -21.79
C ALA A 13 14.07 22.57 -20.56
N ALA A 14 12.75 22.51 -20.75
CA ALA A 14 11.83 22.08 -19.69
C ALA A 14 12.02 20.59 -19.34
N ALA A 15 12.15 19.72 -20.34
CA ALA A 15 12.40 18.30 -20.15
C ALA A 15 13.74 18.06 -19.42
N LEU A 16 14.78 18.81 -19.76
CA LEU A 16 16.10 18.69 -19.14
C LEU A 16 16.07 19.12 -17.67
N ARG A 17 15.37 20.22 -17.33
CA ARG A 17 15.15 20.64 -15.93
C ARG A 17 14.36 19.60 -15.13
N ILE A 18 13.35 18.98 -15.73
CA ILE A 18 12.59 17.88 -15.08
C ILE A 18 13.53 16.68 -14.86
N ALA A 19 14.33 16.30 -15.84
CA ALA A 19 15.28 15.19 -15.71
C ALA A 19 16.34 15.47 -14.64
N GLU A 20 16.87 16.69 -14.56
CA GLU A 20 17.82 17.10 -13.53
C GLU A 20 17.21 17.13 -12.14
N SER A 21 15.99 17.68 -11.99
CA SER A 21 15.27 17.67 -10.71
C SER A 21 14.93 16.25 -10.25
N ALA A 22 14.56 15.36 -11.19
CA ALA A 22 14.35 13.94 -10.93
C ALA A 22 15.67 13.25 -10.53
N ARG A 23 16.79 13.57 -11.17
CA ARG A 23 18.12 13.04 -10.83
C ARG A 23 18.59 13.53 -9.46
N ALA A 24 18.41 14.81 -9.15
CA ALA A 24 18.73 15.39 -7.84
C ALA A 24 17.85 14.80 -6.73
N ALA A 25 16.57 14.55 -7.01
CA ALA A 25 15.67 13.85 -6.09
C ALA A 25 16.07 12.38 -5.89
N ALA A 26 16.46 11.68 -6.96
CA ALA A 26 16.93 10.30 -6.91
C ALA A 26 18.29 10.14 -6.21
N ALA A 27 19.14 11.17 -6.22
CA ALA A 27 20.42 11.20 -5.51
C ALA A 27 20.25 11.30 -3.97
N LYS A 28 19.08 11.73 -3.48
CA LYS A 28 18.81 11.75 -2.03
C LYS A 28 18.73 10.32 -1.53
N ARG A 29 19.61 9.96 -0.58
CA ARG A 29 19.60 8.64 0.05
C ARG A 29 18.22 8.35 0.66
N PRO A 30 17.65 7.16 0.42
CA PRO A 30 16.38 6.78 1.04
C PRO A 30 16.54 6.82 2.57
N ARG A 31 15.59 7.46 3.25
CA ARG A 31 15.56 7.46 4.72
C ARG A 31 15.36 6.02 5.23
N PRO A 32 16.05 5.64 6.31
CA PRO A 32 15.88 4.31 6.90
C PRO A 32 14.45 4.17 7.44
N ILE A 33 13.80 3.04 7.13
CA ILE A 33 12.41 2.79 7.53
C ILE A 33 12.40 2.26 8.99
N PRO A 34 11.66 2.88 9.93
CA PRO A 34 11.69 2.52 11.36
C PRO A 34 11.24 1.10 11.67
N ALA A 35 11.93 0.35 12.54
CA ALA A 35 11.71 -1.07 12.85
C ALA A 35 10.21 -1.48 13.05
N TRP A 36 9.43 -0.65 13.72
CA TRP A 36 8.02 -0.90 14.04
C TRP A 36 7.03 -0.67 12.87
N TYR A 37 7.40 0.18 11.90
CA TYR A 37 6.50 0.63 10.83
C TYR A 37 5.79 -0.47 10.03
N PRO A 38 6.42 -1.58 9.60
CA PRO A 38 5.78 -2.57 8.74
C PRO A 38 4.69 -3.33 9.48
N ALA A 39 4.94 -3.63 10.75
CA ALA A 39 3.97 -4.25 11.63
C ALA A 39 2.79 -3.28 11.87
N ALA A 40 3.07 -2.02 12.22
CA ALA A 40 2.03 -1.02 12.41
C ALA A 40 1.19 -0.79 11.15
N ASN A 41 1.81 -0.63 9.99
CA ASN A 41 1.12 -0.40 8.71
C ASN A 41 0.23 -1.59 8.33
N GLY A 42 0.76 -2.83 8.43
CA GLY A 42 0.00 -4.04 8.15
C GLY A 42 -1.16 -4.26 9.13
N LEU A 43 -0.94 -4.00 10.43
CA LEU A 43 -1.99 -4.13 11.46
C LEU A 43 -3.10 -3.09 11.29
N LEU A 44 -2.75 -1.82 11.05
CA LEU A 44 -3.75 -0.76 10.80
C LEU A 44 -4.60 -1.08 9.58
N PHE A 45 -3.98 -1.56 8.49
CA PHE A 45 -4.67 -1.97 7.29
C PHE A 45 -5.64 -3.14 7.56
N ALA A 46 -5.15 -4.21 8.18
CA ALA A 46 -5.96 -5.38 8.50
C ALA A 46 -7.12 -5.03 9.44
N ALA A 47 -6.86 -4.29 10.51
CA ALA A 47 -7.88 -3.87 11.48
C ALA A 47 -8.93 -2.96 10.85
N GLY A 48 -8.52 -2.02 9.97
CA GLY A 48 -9.44 -1.15 9.25
C GLY A 48 -10.46 -1.92 8.41
N PHE A 49 -9.97 -2.87 7.61
CA PHE A 49 -10.85 -3.73 6.79
C PHE A 49 -11.72 -4.65 7.63
N VAL A 50 -11.19 -5.24 8.71
CA VAL A 50 -11.97 -6.10 9.62
C VAL A 50 -13.14 -5.33 10.24
N LEU A 51 -12.90 -4.12 10.74
CA LEU A 51 -13.94 -3.31 11.38
C LEU A 51 -15.03 -2.88 10.38
N ILE A 52 -14.64 -2.45 9.17
CA ILE A 52 -15.61 -2.09 8.12
C ILE A 52 -16.44 -3.31 7.71
N SER A 53 -15.83 -4.49 7.70
CA SER A 53 -16.46 -5.72 7.23
C SER A 53 -17.38 -6.39 8.25
N LEU A 54 -17.24 -6.00 9.52
CA LEU A 54 -17.93 -6.66 10.64
C LEU A 54 -19.47 -6.57 10.52
N GLN A 55 -19.99 -5.54 9.84
CA GLN A 55 -21.42 -5.37 9.58
C GLN A 55 -22.05 -6.54 8.81
N TRP A 56 -21.30 -7.20 7.93
CA TRP A 56 -21.79 -8.32 7.14
C TRP A 56 -21.67 -9.64 7.89
N VAL A 57 -20.80 -9.70 8.90
CA VAL A 57 -20.58 -10.88 9.74
C VAL A 57 -21.57 -10.89 10.93
N VAL A 58 -21.90 -9.71 11.46
CA VAL A 58 -22.81 -9.54 12.60
C VAL A 58 -24.01 -8.68 12.16
N PRO A 59 -24.92 -9.20 11.33
CA PRO A 59 -26.03 -8.42 10.77
C PRO A 59 -27.08 -8.02 11.82
N THR A 60 -27.06 -8.64 13.00
CA THR A 60 -27.97 -8.34 14.12
C THR A 60 -27.48 -7.20 15.02
N ALA A 61 -26.30 -6.63 14.74
CA ALA A 61 -25.77 -5.52 15.51
C ALA A 61 -26.63 -4.25 15.34
N PRO A 62 -26.82 -3.45 16.40
CA PRO A 62 -27.53 -2.18 16.30
C PRO A 62 -26.79 -1.21 15.38
N TRP A 63 -27.54 -0.39 14.64
CA TRP A 63 -26.98 0.49 13.60
C TRP A 63 -25.93 1.49 14.12
N GLN A 64 -26.04 1.90 15.39
CA GLN A 64 -25.05 2.78 16.03
C GLN A 64 -23.69 2.09 16.14
N LEU A 65 -23.69 0.81 16.49
CA LEU A 65 -22.49 0.01 16.69
C LEU A 65 -21.83 -0.32 15.34
N THR A 66 -22.62 -0.67 14.32
CA THR A 66 -22.10 -0.89 12.96
C THR A 66 -21.51 0.39 12.37
N THR A 67 -22.19 1.53 12.54
CA THR A 67 -21.67 2.85 12.12
C THR A 67 -20.38 3.19 12.87
N GLY A 68 -20.33 2.90 14.18
CA GLY A 68 -19.14 3.08 15.00
C GLY A 68 -17.94 2.28 14.47
N PHE A 69 -18.13 1.00 14.12
CA PHE A 69 -17.07 0.19 13.53
C PHE A 69 -16.62 0.67 12.15
N GLN A 70 -17.55 1.09 11.30
CA GLN A 70 -17.20 1.66 9.99
C GLN A 70 -16.36 2.93 10.13
N LEU A 71 -16.75 3.85 11.01
CA LEU A 71 -16.00 5.08 11.27
C LEU A 71 -14.63 4.78 11.86
N ALA A 72 -14.55 3.90 12.86
CA ALA A 72 -13.28 3.47 13.44
C ALA A 72 -12.37 2.84 12.37
N GLY A 73 -12.91 1.94 11.54
CA GLY A 73 -12.15 1.31 10.46
C GLY A 73 -11.68 2.31 9.40
N ALA A 74 -12.52 3.27 9.02
CA ALA A 74 -12.15 4.35 8.11
C ALA A 74 -11.02 5.22 8.68
N VAL A 75 -11.09 5.57 9.97
CA VAL A 75 -10.01 6.30 10.66
C VAL A 75 -8.71 5.50 10.65
N LEU A 76 -8.75 4.19 10.92
CA LEU A 76 -7.54 3.35 10.85
C LEU A 76 -6.93 3.33 9.45
N LEU A 77 -7.74 3.24 8.39
CA LEU A 77 -7.26 3.30 7.01
C LEU A 77 -6.69 4.68 6.65
N VAL A 78 -7.30 5.78 7.11
CA VAL A 78 -6.75 7.13 6.93
C VAL A 78 -5.40 7.27 7.64
N VAL A 79 -5.30 6.83 8.90
CA VAL A 79 -4.04 6.82 9.66
C VAL A 79 -2.99 5.98 8.95
N GLN A 80 -3.37 4.82 8.43
CA GLN A 80 -2.51 3.94 7.63
C GLN A 80 -1.98 4.66 6.37
N CYS A 81 -2.84 5.31 5.60
CA CYS A 81 -2.44 6.10 4.43
C CYS A 81 -1.51 7.26 4.78
N VAL A 82 -1.82 8.02 5.85
CA VAL A 82 -0.97 9.13 6.31
C VAL A 82 0.39 8.61 6.78
N LEU A 83 0.41 7.51 7.52
CA LEU A 83 1.64 6.89 8.00
C LEU A 83 2.48 6.41 6.82
N ALA A 84 1.87 5.71 5.85
CA ALA A 84 2.54 5.27 4.64
C ALA A 84 3.10 6.44 3.83
N GLN A 85 2.30 7.48 3.61
CA GLN A 85 2.76 8.67 2.90
C GLN A 85 3.90 9.40 3.65
N SER A 86 3.86 9.44 4.98
CA SER A 86 4.89 10.13 5.78
C SER A 86 6.23 9.39 5.78
N ILE A 87 6.21 8.06 5.81
CA ILE A 87 7.41 7.22 5.95
C ILE A 87 7.94 6.77 4.59
N GLU A 88 7.05 6.48 3.64
CA GLU A 88 7.39 6.00 2.29
C GLU A 88 7.53 7.14 1.27
N ARG A 89 7.50 8.41 1.69
CA ARG A 89 7.67 9.61 0.85
C ARG A 89 8.99 9.52 0.04
N ARG A 90 8.92 8.86 -1.12
CA ARG A 90 9.99 8.77 -2.11
C ARG A 90 9.63 9.72 -3.25
N PRO A 91 10.38 10.82 -3.45
CA PRO A 91 10.15 11.69 -4.58
C PRO A 91 10.49 10.92 -5.86
N GLY A 92 9.49 10.73 -6.74
CA GLY A 92 9.73 10.38 -8.14
C GLY A 92 8.91 9.23 -8.71
N ILE A 93 8.74 8.09 -8.02
CA ILE A 93 8.00 6.93 -8.54
C ILE A 93 7.43 6.15 -7.36
N ILE A 94 6.09 6.06 -7.28
CA ILE A 94 5.42 5.12 -6.37
C ILE A 94 5.75 3.73 -6.91
N GLN A 95 6.73 3.06 -6.32
CA GLN A 95 6.96 1.65 -6.61
C GLN A 95 5.80 0.88 -6.02
N THR A 96 4.78 0.61 -6.84
CA THR A 96 3.66 -0.29 -6.50
C THR A 96 4.13 -1.72 -6.28
N VAL A 97 5.37 -2.06 -6.69
CA VAL A 97 5.94 -3.39 -6.58
C VAL A 97 7.32 -3.31 -5.89
N PRO A 98 7.60 -4.15 -4.88
CA PRO A 98 8.91 -4.24 -4.25
C PRO A 98 10.00 -4.55 -5.27
N ARG A 99 11.07 -3.76 -5.27
CA ARG A 99 12.13 -3.77 -6.31
C ARG A 99 12.86 -5.11 -6.47
N PHE A 100 12.77 -5.99 -5.47
CA PHE A 100 13.52 -7.25 -5.39
C PHE A 100 12.64 -8.51 -5.32
N THR A 101 11.34 -8.40 -5.60
CA THR A 101 10.46 -9.58 -5.57
C THR A 101 10.15 -10.05 -6.98
N SER A 102 10.55 -11.28 -7.33
CA SER A 102 10.14 -11.90 -8.59
C SER A 102 8.62 -11.95 -8.66
N GLY A 103 8.03 -11.55 -9.80
CA GLY A 103 6.56 -11.55 -9.99
C GLY A 103 5.92 -12.90 -9.66
N ARG A 104 6.61 -14.01 -9.92
CA ARG A 104 6.15 -15.36 -9.57
C ARG A 104 5.98 -15.58 -8.07
N ARG A 105 6.92 -15.10 -7.25
CA ARG A 105 6.83 -15.16 -5.77
C ARG A 105 5.70 -14.29 -5.24
N LEU A 106 5.51 -13.11 -5.83
CA LEU A 106 4.42 -12.22 -5.48
C LEU A 106 3.08 -12.90 -5.80
N ALA A 107 2.93 -13.43 -7.01
CA ALA A 107 1.75 -14.17 -7.43
C ALA A 107 1.46 -15.36 -6.49
N THR A 108 2.45 -16.19 -6.17
CA THR A 108 2.24 -17.32 -5.23
C THR A 108 1.86 -16.85 -3.82
N ALA A 109 2.39 -15.72 -3.36
CA ALA A 109 2.05 -15.17 -2.05
C ALA A 109 0.61 -14.65 -1.99
N TYR A 110 0.03 -14.21 -3.12
CA TYR A 110 -1.36 -13.76 -3.21
C TYR A 110 -2.35 -14.86 -3.62
N LEU A 111 -1.90 -15.94 -4.27
CA LEU A 111 -2.78 -17.04 -4.69
C LEU A 111 -3.44 -17.76 -3.51
N ALA A 112 -2.69 -18.11 -2.46
CA ALA A 112 -3.25 -18.79 -1.29
C ALA A 112 -4.28 -17.90 -0.55
N PRO A 113 -4.00 -16.62 -0.28
CA PRO A 113 -5.01 -15.72 0.27
C PRO A 113 -6.21 -15.48 -0.63
N LEU A 114 -6.01 -15.42 -1.95
CA LEU A 114 -7.11 -15.25 -2.90
C LEU A 114 -8.04 -16.48 -2.87
N ALA A 115 -7.48 -17.69 -2.87
CA ALA A 115 -8.25 -18.91 -2.73
C ALA A 115 -9.04 -18.93 -1.41
N LEU A 116 -8.40 -18.56 -0.30
CA LEU A 116 -9.05 -18.44 1.01
C LEU A 116 -10.17 -17.37 0.99
N ALA A 117 -9.95 -16.24 0.33
CA ALA A 117 -10.93 -15.16 0.23
C ALA A 117 -12.16 -15.60 -0.57
N VAL A 118 -11.97 -16.39 -1.64
CA VAL A 118 -13.06 -16.99 -2.40
C VAL A 118 -13.87 -17.95 -1.54
N VAL A 119 -13.21 -18.83 -0.79
CA VAL A 119 -13.89 -19.76 0.13
C VAL A 119 -14.71 -18.99 1.19
N LEU A 120 -14.12 -17.96 1.81
CA LEU A 120 -14.78 -17.17 2.83
C LEU A 120 -15.87 -16.25 2.26
N PHE A 121 -15.76 -15.84 1.00
CA PHE A 121 -16.84 -15.14 0.31
C PHE A 121 -18.08 -16.03 0.16
N PHE A 122 -17.91 -17.29 -0.24
CA PHE A 122 -19.05 -18.20 -0.36
C PHE A 122 -19.65 -18.58 1.01
N ALA A 123 -18.85 -18.62 2.07
CA ALA A 123 -19.33 -18.95 3.41
C ALA A 123 -19.96 -17.76 4.17
N PHE A 124 -19.40 -16.56 4.03
CA PHE A 124 -19.74 -15.38 4.85
C PHE A 124 -20.09 -14.13 4.02
N GLY A 125 -20.26 -14.28 2.71
CA GLY A 125 -20.55 -13.18 1.80
C GLY A 125 -19.42 -12.15 1.68
N PRO A 126 -19.74 -10.89 1.35
CA PRO A 126 -18.75 -9.82 1.14
C PRO A 126 -17.85 -9.57 2.35
N GLY A 127 -18.33 -9.80 3.57
CA GLY A 127 -17.55 -9.60 4.80
C GLY A 127 -16.36 -10.56 4.90
N GLY A 128 -16.56 -11.84 4.61
CA GLY A 128 -15.48 -12.83 4.60
C GLY A 128 -14.40 -12.53 3.58
N LEU A 129 -14.80 -12.05 2.39
CA LEU A 129 -13.88 -11.61 1.34
C LEU A 129 -12.99 -10.44 1.83
N LEU A 130 -13.60 -9.37 2.33
CA LEU A 130 -12.89 -8.15 2.72
C LEU A 130 -11.99 -8.36 3.93
N ILE A 131 -12.41 -9.17 4.92
CA ILE A 131 -11.56 -9.58 6.04
C ILE A 131 -10.32 -10.30 5.52
N THR A 132 -10.50 -11.25 4.62
CA THR A 132 -9.38 -12.05 4.10
C THR A 132 -8.43 -11.20 3.27
N ILE A 133 -8.95 -10.33 2.40
CA ILE A 133 -8.16 -9.38 1.62
C ILE A 133 -7.39 -8.44 2.56
N GLY A 134 -8.06 -7.88 3.57
CA GLY A 134 -7.46 -6.97 4.55
C GLY A 134 -6.30 -7.62 5.30
N VAL A 135 -6.54 -8.77 5.93
CA VAL A 135 -5.53 -9.50 6.71
C VAL A 135 -4.38 -9.96 5.84
N SER A 136 -4.67 -10.53 4.67
CA SER A 136 -3.63 -11.06 3.78
C SER A 136 -2.79 -9.98 3.14
N ALA A 137 -3.39 -8.90 2.64
CA ALA A 137 -2.64 -7.78 2.09
C ALA A 137 -1.81 -7.10 3.19
N GLY A 138 -2.33 -6.94 4.40
CA GLY A 138 -1.59 -6.44 5.55
C GLY A 138 -0.38 -7.32 5.90
N LEU A 139 -0.57 -8.64 5.91
CA LEU A 139 0.50 -9.61 6.18
C LEU A 139 1.56 -9.63 5.06
N VAL A 140 1.13 -9.66 3.80
CA VAL A 140 2.04 -9.65 2.64
C VAL A 140 2.85 -8.35 2.65
N ASN A 141 2.21 -7.21 2.87
CA ASN A 141 2.88 -5.92 2.98
C ASN A 141 3.90 -5.90 4.13
N TRP A 142 3.53 -6.42 5.30
CA TRP A 142 4.46 -6.57 6.43
C TRP A 142 5.69 -7.40 6.06
N LEU A 143 5.50 -8.57 5.43
CA LEU A 143 6.58 -9.46 5.04
C LEU A 143 7.50 -8.85 3.97
N LEU A 144 6.93 -8.14 3.00
CA LEU A 144 7.69 -7.46 1.95
C LEU A 144 8.56 -6.35 2.53
N LEU A 145 7.98 -5.46 3.34
CA LEU A 145 8.72 -4.38 4.01
C LEU A 145 9.78 -4.91 4.99
N ARG A 146 9.52 -6.03 5.66
CA ARG A 146 10.52 -6.69 6.53
C ARG A 146 11.72 -7.19 5.73
N ARG A 147 11.50 -7.75 4.54
CA ARG A 147 12.57 -8.23 3.65
C ARG A 147 13.39 -7.09 3.05
N GLU A 148 12.74 -6.01 2.62
CA GLU A 148 13.45 -4.83 2.10
C GLU A 148 14.45 -4.27 3.11
N ARG A 149 14.09 -4.24 4.39
CA ARG A 149 15.02 -3.79 5.43
C ARG A 149 16.22 -4.69 5.63
N ALA A 150 16.01 -6.00 5.57
CA ALA A 150 17.10 -6.95 5.72
C ALA A 150 18.15 -6.75 4.63
N MET A 151 17.73 -6.39 3.41
CA MET A 151 18.63 -6.12 2.28
C MET A 151 19.35 -4.76 2.38
N THR A 152 18.83 -3.79 3.15
CA THR A 152 19.45 -2.46 3.27
C THR A 152 20.41 -2.30 4.45
N ARG A 153 20.62 -3.33 5.27
CA ARG A 153 21.64 -3.28 6.33
C ARG A 153 23.00 -3.65 5.72
N PRO A 154 23.98 -2.73 5.65
CA PRO A 154 25.35 -3.11 5.36
C PRO A 154 25.88 -3.98 6.51
N GLU A 155 26.51 -5.10 6.18
CA GLU A 155 27.31 -5.90 7.12
C GLU A 155 28.55 -5.12 7.58
#